data_AF-A0A537IHL2-F1
#
_entry.id   AF-A0A537IHL2-F1
#
_cell.length_a   1.000
_cell.length_b   1.000
_cell.length_c   1.000
_cell.angle_alpha   90.00
_cell.angle_beta   90.00
_cell.angle_gamma   90.00
#
_symmetry.space_group_name_H-M   'P 1'
#
loop_
_entity.id
_entity.type
_entity.pdbx_description
1 polymer ?
#
loop_
_entity_poly.entity_id
_entity_poly.type
_entity_poly.pdbx_seq_one_letter_code
_entity_poly.pdbx_strand_id
1 'polypeptide(L)'
;MKTVLVLFTLAITYSQAGAQLKGFSIGPYIEVAKPTGHLDETNKNGAGVGLNADIRLGKFGLMGSAGFMHFPGKTIETNEGAKETHAINVIPVRAGIKYRLAPVLYAKLEGGMANYTNNDRSAFILSPGIGLRILGLDVQAKYETWINSGT
;
A
#
# COMPACT_ATOMS: atom_id res chain seq x y z
N MET A 1 22.53 6.58 28.98
CA MET A 1 21.67 5.38 29.08
C MET A 1 20.35 5.64 29.80
N LYS A 2 20.30 6.45 30.87
CA LYS A 2 19.04 6.74 31.61
C LYS A 2 17.97 7.48 30.78
N THR A 3 18.37 8.38 29.87
CA THR A 3 17.46 9.18 29.03
C THR A 3 16.78 8.36 27.92
N VAL A 4 17.46 7.35 27.38
CA VAL A 4 16.92 6.43 26.36
C VAL A 4 15.87 5.50 26.98
N LEU A 5 16.10 5.05 28.22
CA LEU A 5 15.15 4.23 28.96
C LEU A 5 13.84 4.98 29.22
N VAL A 6 13.92 6.27 29.60
CA VAL A 6 12.76 7.14 29.85
C VAL A 6 11.95 7.41 28.58
N LEU A 7 12.61 7.59 27.43
CA LEU A 7 11.92 7.77 26.14
C LEU A 7 11.17 6.49 25.72
N PHE A 8 11.75 5.32 26.02
CA PHE A 8 11.17 4.02 25.70
C PHE A 8 9.99 3.67 26.62
N THR A 9 10.06 4.00 27.93
CA THR A 9 8.91 3.84 28.84
C THR A 9 7.79 4.83 28.55
N LEU A 10 8.08 6.07 28.15
CA LEU A 10 7.04 7.04 27.77
C LEU A 10 6.23 6.52 26.55
N ALA A 11 6.90 5.92 25.57
CA ALA A 11 6.26 5.34 24.38
C ALA A 11 5.34 4.15 24.71
N ILE A 12 5.67 3.36 25.73
CA ILE A 12 4.85 2.23 26.18
C ILE A 12 3.62 2.73 26.95
N THR A 13 3.73 3.81 27.73
CA THR A 13 2.61 4.37 28.51
C THR A 13 1.54 5.11 27.68
N TYR A 14 1.85 5.52 26.43
CA TYR A 14 0.84 6.06 25.51
C TYR A 14 -0.12 4.98 24.93
N SER A 15 0.13 3.70 25.19
CA SER A 15 -0.67 2.59 24.63
C SER A 15 -1.98 2.29 25.38
N GLN A 16 -2.42 3.13 26.32
CA GLN A 16 -3.68 2.92 27.07
C GLN A 16 -4.70 4.05 26.92
N ALA A 17 -4.78 4.67 25.74
CA ALA A 17 -5.98 5.37 25.32
C ALA A 17 -7.05 4.35 24.90
N GLY A 18 -7.78 3.84 25.89
CA GLY A 18 -8.90 2.93 25.73
C GLY A 18 -10.05 3.57 24.95
N ALA A 19 -10.08 3.30 23.65
CA ALA A 19 -11.28 3.25 22.84
C ALA A 19 -10.93 2.47 21.58
N GLN A 20 -10.81 1.15 21.68
CA GLN A 20 -10.89 0.29 20.51
C GLN A 20 -12.32 0.46 19.97
N LEU A 21 -12.55 1.48 19.13
CA LEU A 21 -13.79 1.65 18.40
C LEU A 21 -14.06 0.32 17.75
N LYS A 22 -15.14 -0.36 18.16
CA LYS A 22 -15.43 -1.73 17.73
C LYS A 22 -15.48 -1.75 16.20
N GLY A 23 -14.46 -2.33 15.57
CA GLY A 23 -14.32 -2.33 14.12
C GLY A 23 -13.16 -1.49 13.56
N PHE A 24 -12.46 -0.69 14.36
CA PHE A 24 -11.23 -0.02 13.95
C PHE A 24 -10.02 -0.97 14.07
N SER A 25 -9.18 -1.02 13.05
CA SER A 25 -7.90 -1.73 13.09
C SER A 25 -6.85 -0.97 12.32
N ILE A 26 -5.66 -0.82 12.90
CA ILE A 26 -4.47 -0.32 12.21
C ILE A 26 -3.42 -1.42 12.19
N GLY A 27 -2.68 -1.56 11.09
CA GLY A 27 -1.66 -2.60 10.98
C GLY A 27 -0.62 -2.29 9.92
N PRO A 28 0.58 -2.87 10.03
CA PRO A 28 1.53 -2.87 8.93
C PRO A 28 1.09 -3.84 7.84
N TYR A 29 1.45 -3.53 6.61
CA TYR A 29 1.35 -4.47 5.49
C TYR A 29 2.64 -4.46 4.69
N ILE A 30 2.84 -5.57 3.99
CA ILE A 30 3.80 -5.67 2.89
C ILE A 30 2.99 -5.92 1.62
N GLU A 31 3.45 -5.38 0.50
CA GLU A 31 2.83 -5.65 -0.79
C GLU A 31 3.89 -5.94 -1.85
N VAL A 32 3.54 -6.80 -2.78
CA VAL A 32 4.32 -7.08 -3.98
C VAL A 32 3.47 -6.70 -5.18
N ALA A 33 4.07 -6.05 -6.16
CA ALA A 33 3.37 -5.56 -7.34
C ALA A 33 4.09 -6.02 -8.59
N LYS A 34 3.34 -6.59 -9.52
CA LYS A 34 3.82 -6.83 -10.87
C LYS A 34 3.44 -5.62 -11.73
N PRO A 35 4.40 -4.85 -12.28
CA PRO A 35 4.09 -3.75 -13.18
C PRO A 35 3.40 -4.29 -14.45
N THR A 36 2.62 -3.43 -15.11
CA THR A 36 1.96 -3.74 -16.39
C THR A 36 2.13 -2.58 -17.37
N GLY A 37 2.02 -2.85 -18.67
CA GLY A 37 2.26 -1.86 -19.73
C GLY A 37 3.70 -1.37 -19.75
N HIS A 38 3.91 -0.08 -20.02
CA HIS A 38 5.24 0.52 -20.12
C HIS A 38 6.14 0.31 -18.89
N LEU A 39 5.54 0.17 -17.69
CA LEU A 39 6.29 -0.04 -16.46
C LEU A 39 6.92 -1.45 -16.38
N ASP A 40 6.34 -2.46 -17.05
CA ASP A 40 6.88 -3.84 -17.09
C ASP A 40 8.06 -3.97 -18.08
N GLU A 41 8.12 -3.07 -19.06
CA GLU A 41 9.23 -2.98 -20.00
C GLU A 41 10.47 -2.37 -19.34
N THR A 42 10.28 -1.37 -18.48
CA THR A 42 11.35 -0.59 -17.84
C THR A 42 11.74 -1.08 -16.46
N ASN A 43 10.83 -1.70 -15.71
CA ASN A 43 11.02 -2.03 -14.30
C ASN A 43 10.65 -3.49 -14.01
N LYS A 44 11.29 -4.05 -12.99
CA LYS A 44 11.00 -5.38 -12.46
C LYS A 44 9.83 -5.32 -11.46
N ASN A 45 9.40 -6.48 -10.98
CA ASN A 45 8.44 -6.59 -9.89
C ASN A 45 8.84 -5.69 -8.70
N GLY A 46 7.88 -4.92 -8.20
CA GLY A 46 8.06 -4.05 -7.06
C GLY A 46 7.68 -4.72 -5.76
N ALA A 47 8.24 -4.20 -4.67
CA ALA A 47 7.87 -4.54 -3.31
C ALA A 47 7.71 -3.27 -2.49
N GLY A 48 6.86 -3.33 -1.47
CA GLY A 48 6.62 -2.21 -0.60
C GLY A 48 6.10 -2.60 0.76
N VAL A 49 6.11 -1.59 1.62
CA VAL A 49 5.67 -1.69 3.01
C VAL A 49 4.82 -0.47 3.35
N GLY A 50 3.90 -0.61 4.28
CA GLY A 50 3.08 0.51 4.69
C GLY A 50 2.21 0.23 5.89
N LEU A 51 1.30 1.16 6.15
CA LEU A 51 0.30 1.07 7.20
C LEU A 51 -1.10 1.12 6.58
N ASN A 52 -1.98 0.23 7.04
CA ASN A 52 -3.40 0.27 6.73
C ASN A 52 -4.20 0.61 8.00
N ALA A 53 -5.28 1.35 7.82
CA ALA A 53 -6.30 1.60 8.81
C ALA A 53 -7.66 1.17 8.22
N ASP A 54 -8.43 0.39 8.97
CA ASP A 54 -9.77 -0.04 8.58
C ASP A 54 -10.78 0.38 9.66
N ILE A 55 -11.98 0.76 9.24
CA ILE A 55 -13.15 0.97 10.11
C ILE A 55 -14.27 0.05 9.62
N ARG A 56 -14.70 -0.89 10.45
CA ARG A 56 -15.76 -1.86 10.12
C ARG A 56 -17.14 -1.31 10.50
N LEU A 57 -18.03 -1.20 9.52
CA LEU A 57 -19.40 -0.70 9.63
C LEU A 57 -20.38 -1.81 9.18
N GLY A 58 -20.47 -2.87 9.98
CA GLY A 58 -21.30 -4.04 9.64
C GLY A 58 -20.74 -4.86 8.48
N LYS A 59 -21.50 -4.96 7.38
CA LYS A 59 -21.06 -5.62 6.12
C LYS A 59 -20.13 -4.74 5.29
N PHE A 60 -20.22 -3.42 5.46
CA PHE A 60 -19.33 -2.47 4.83
C PHE A 60 -18.16 -2.12 5.76
N GLY A 61 -17.10 -1.58 5.21
CA GLY A 61 -16.01 -0.98 5.97
C GLY A 61 -15.34 0.11 5.14
N LEU A 62 -14.79 1.10 5.82
CA LEU A 62 -13.89 2.07 5.23
C LEU A 62 -12.46 1.58 5.43
N MET A 63 -11.59 1.84 4.47
CA MET A 63 -10.16 1.59 4.62
C MET A 63 -9.36 2.79 4.12
N GLY A 64 -8.21 3.00 4.75
CA GLY A 64 -7.16 3.88 4.28
C GLY A 64 -5.82 3.15 4.35
N SER A 65 -4.92 3.43 3.42
CA SER A 65 -3.54 2.96 3.52
C SER A 65 -2.57 3.99 2.97
N ALA A 66 -1.39 4.02 3.56
CA ALA A 66 -0.25 4.76 3.04
C ALA A 66 0.97 3.82 3.06
N GLY A 67 1.88 3.97 2.11
CA GLY A 67 3.06 3.10 2.05
C GLY A 67 4.18 3.65 1.20
N PHE A 68 5.19 2.84 1.03
CA PHE A 68 6.32 3.08 0.15
C PHE A 68 6.52 1.85 -0.74
N MET A 69 6.58 2.08 -2.05
CA MET A 69 6.75 1.08 -3.09
C MET A 69 8.05 1.35 -3.84
N HIS A 70 8.86 0.31 -4.02
CA HIS A 70 10.09 0.35 -4.80
C HIS A 70 9.99 -0.62 -5.97
N PHE A 71 10.20 -0.10 -7.18
CA PHE A 71 10.26 -0.86 -8.43
C PHE A 71 11.68 -0.78 -9.01
N PRO A 72 12.48 -1.86 -8.88
CA PRO A 72 13.83 -1.89 -9.43
C PRO A 72 13.83 -1.71 -10.94
N GLY A 73 14.84 -1.03 -11.48
CA GLY A 73 15.05 -0.91 -12.92
C GLY A 73 15.39 -2.24 -13.59
N LYS A 74 15.10 -2.36 -14.89
CA LYS A 74 15.50 -3.48 -15.73
C LYS A 74 16.72 -3.12 -16.57
N THR A 75 17.57 -4.10 -16.82
CA THR A 75 18.67 -4.01 -17.80
C THR A 75 18.12 -4.43 -19.15
N ILE A 76 18.15 -3.52 -20.12
CA ILE A 76 17.70 -3.75 -21.50
C ILE A 76 18.95 -3.86 -22.36
N GLU A 77 19.13 -5.00 -23.01
CA GLU A 77 20.23 -5.20 -23.98
C GLU A 77 19.83 -4.58 -25.32
N THR A 78 20.57 -3.55 -25.74
CA THR A 78 20.43 -2.93 -27.06
C THR A 78 21.65 -3.28 -27.91
N ASN A 79 21.56 -3.14 -29.24
CA ASN A 79 22.68 -3.33 -30.18
C ASN A 79 23.93 -2.46 -29.87
N GLU A 80 23.79 -1.43 -29.02
CA GLU A 80 24.85 -0.51 -28.57
C GLU A 80 25.37 -0.81 -27.15
N GLY A 81 24.86 -1.86 -26.48
CA GLY A 81 25.23 -2.25 -25.11
C GLY A 81 24.03 -2.36 -24.15
N ALA A 82 24.31 -2.85 -22.94
CA ALA A 82 23.32 -2.97 -21.89
C ALA A 82 22.99 -1.60 -21.28
N LYS A 83 21.71 -1.19 -21.36
CA LYS A 83 21.21 0.05 -20.76
C LYS A 83 20.37 -0.27 -19.53
N GLU A 84 20.77 0.26 -18.38
CA GLU A 84 19.99 0.15 -17.15
C GLU A 84 18.93 1.24 -17.09
N THR A 85 17.70 0.85 -16.82
CA THR A 85 16.60 1.80 -16.61
C THR A 85 16.55 2.20 -15.13
N HIS A 86 16.07 3.42 -14.84
CA HIS A 86 16.02 3.93 -13.47
C HIS A 86 14.97 3.21 -12.62
N ALA A 87 15.30 3.02 -11.34
CA ALA A 87 14.34 2.53 -10.35
C ALA A 87 13.30 3.61 -10.01
N ILE A 88 12.08 3.16 -9.72
CA ILE A 88 10.94 4.04 -9.43
C ILE A 88 10.51 3.83 -7.98
N ASN A 89 10.44 4.94 -7.24
CA ASN A 89 9.96 4.98 -5.86
C ASN A 89 8.64 5.74 -5.82
N VAL A 90 7.63 5.15 -5.17
CA VAL A 90 6.27 5.72 -5.11
C VAL A 90 5.73 5.61 -3.69
N ILE A 91 5.07 6.69 -3.25
CA ILE A 91 4.33 6.75 -2.00
C ILE A 91 2.84 6.68 -2.35
N PRO A 92 2.22 5.48 -2.37
CA PRO A 92 0.79 5.36 -2.57
C PRO A 92 0.04 5.77 -1.29
N VAL A 93 -0.94 6.65 -1.47
CA VAL A 93 -1.94 6.98 -0.44
C VAL A 93 -3.30 6.59 -1.01
N ARG A 94 -4.00 5.69 -0.32
CA ARG A 94 -5.23 5.04 -0.79
C ARG A 94 -6.32 5.17 0.27
N ALA A 95 -7.55 5.35 -0.18
CA ALA A 95 -8.76 5.28 0.64
C ALA A 95 -9.83 4.52 -0.12
N GLY A 96 -10.69 3.79 0.57
CA GLY A 96 -11.62 2.90 -0.10
C GLY A 96 -12.67 2.27 0.79
N ILE A 97 -13.44 1.38 0.17
CA ILE A 97 -14.51 0.63 0.82
C ILE A 97 -14.24 -0.87 0.73
N LYS A 98 -14.60 -1.59 1.80
CA LYS A 98 -14.65 -3.06 1.87
C LYS A 98 -16.11 -3.50 1.94
N TYR A 99 -16.46 -4.56 1.24
CA TYR A 99 -17.75 -5.23 1.35
C TYR A 99 -17.55 -6.72 1.66
N ARG A 100 -18.07 -7.18 2.79
CA ARG A 100 -17.93 -8.59 3.21
C ARG A 100 -18.95 -9.46 2.48
N LEU A 101 -18.42 -10.35 1.64
CA LEU A 101 -19.19 -11.35 0.90
C LEU A 101 -19.45 -12.59 1.77
N ALA A 102 -18.46 -12.97 2.59
CA ALA A 102 -18.54 -14.08 3.54
C ALA A 102 -17.80 -13.71 4.84
N PRO A 103 -17.84 -14.54 5.90
CA PRO A 103 -17.11 -14.26 7.13
C PRO A 103 -15.61 -14.01 6.92
N VAL A 104 -15.00 -14.73 5.98
CA VAL A 104 -13.57 -14.61 5.63
C VAL A 104 -13.31 -13.80 4.35
N LEU A 105 -14.25 -13.76 3.40
CA LEU A 105 -14.05 -13.16 2.08
C LEU A 105 -14.69 -11.77 1.98
N TYR A 106 -13.96 -10.83 1.39
CA TYR A 106 -14.47 -9.50 1.08
C TYR A 106 -14.00 -9.01 -0.29
N ALA A 107 -14.81 -8.16 -0.90
CA ALA A 107 -14.43 -7.35 -2.04
C ALA A 107 -14.01 -5.96 -1.56
N LYS A 108 -13.12 -5.31 -2.30
CA LYS A 108 -12.64 -3.97 -2.02
C LYS A 108 -12.55 -3.12 -3.27
N LEU A 109 -12.73 -1.83 -3.07
CA LEU A 109 -12.46 -0.80 -4.06
C LEU A 109 -11.70 0.33 -3.37
N GLU A 110 -10.50 0.60 -3.83
CA GLU A 110 -9.65 1.69 -3.35
C GLU A 110 -9.46 2.73 -4.45
N GLY A 111 -9.47 4.00 -4.07
CA GLY A 111 -9.05 5.13 -4.88
C GLY A 111 -7.95 5.90 -4.16
N GLY A 112 -7.08 6.60 -4.88
CA GLY A 112 -5.98 7.30 -4.21
C GLY A 112 -5.03 8.04 -5.13
N MET A 113 -3.85 8.33 -4.62
CA MET A 113 -2.77 8.96 -5.36
C MET A 113 -1.46 8.21 -5.13
N ALA A 114 -0.74 7.98 -6.23
CA ALA A 114 0.64 7.50 -6.26
C ALA A 114 1.54 8.71 -6.48
N ASN A 115 2.26 9.14 -5.44
CA ASN A 115 3.23 10.24 -5.54
C ASN A 115 4.62 9.68 -5.80
N TYR A 116 5.26 10.11 -6.87
CA TYR A 116 6.62 9.66 -7.20
C TYR A 116 7.64 10.39 -6.34
N THR A 117 8.60 9.70 -5.74
CA THR A 117 9.60 10.36 -4.87
C THR A 117 10.67 11.10 -5.68
N ASN A 118 10.92 10.65 -6.91
CA ASN A 118 12.03 11.16 -7.73
C ASN A 118 11.61 12.33 -8.65
N ASN A 119 10.32 12.66 -8.74
CA ASN A 119 9.77 13.73 -9.59
C ASN A 119 8.44 14.22 -9.00
N ASP A 120 8.06 15.48 -9.22
CA ASP A 120 6.78 16.08 -8.76
C ASP A 120 5.52 15.55 -9.48
N ARG A 121 5.61 14.34 -10.04
CA ARG A 121 4.50 13.67 -10.73
C ARG A 121 3.64 12.93 -9.70
N SER A 122 2.34 12.98 -9.91
CA SER A 122 1.38 12.13 -9.20
C SER A 122 0.47 11.42 -10.19
N ALA A 123 0.00 10.24 -9.84
CA ALA A 123 -0.99 9.49 -10.61
C ALA A 123 -2.17 9.17 -9.71
N PHE A 124 -3.39 9.27 -10.25
CA PHE A 124 -4.57 8.79 -9.56
C PHE A 124 -4.58 7.25 -9.59
N ILE A 125 -4.89 6.65 -8.45
CA ILE A 125 -4.99 5.20 -8.29
C ILE A 125 -6.46 4.82 -8.28
N LEU A 126 -6.84 3.81 -9.05
CA LEU A 126 -8.07 3.06 -8.87
C LEU A 126 -7.75 1.57 -8.77
N SER A 127 -8.20 0.93 -7.70
CA SER A 127 -7.81 -0.43 -7.36
C SER A 127 -8.98 -1.28 -6.86
N PRO A 128 -9.71 -1.95 -7.76
CA PRO A 128 -10.58 -3.05 -7.38
C PRO A 128 -9.77 -4.26 -6.89
N GLY A 129 -10.31 -5.00 -5.92
CA GLY A 129 -9.66 -6.20 -5.41
C GLY A 129 -10.55 -7.07 -4.53
N ILE A 130 -9.98 -8.15 -4.05
CA ILE A 130 -10.58 -9.09 -3.11
C ILE A 130 -9.58 -9.41 -2.00
N GLY A 131 -10.08 -9.80 -0.84
CA GLY A 131 -9.24 -10.21 0.26
C GLY A 131 -9.87 -11.26 1.16
N LEU A 132 -9.01 -11.95 1.87
CA LEU A 132 -9.34 -12.99 2.84
C LEU A 132 -8.81 -12.55 4.21
N ARG A 133 -9.71 -12.46 5.20
CA ARG A 133 -9.36 -12.20 6.59
C ARG A 133 -9.53 -13.47 7.42
N ILE A 134 -8.41 -14.06 7.83
CA ILE A 134 -8.35 -15.31 8.60
C ILE A 134 -7.58 -15.04 9.89
N LEU A 135 -8.25 -15.16 11.04
CA LEU A 135 -7.61 -15.08 12.37
C LEU A 135 -6.73 -13.82 12.59
N GLY A 136 -7.10 -12.69 11.98
CA GLY A 136 -6.35 -11.43 12.09
C GLY A 136 -5.33 -11.18 10.98
N LEU A 137 -4.96 -12.22 10.21
CA LEU A 137 -4.20 -12.07 8.98
C LEU A 137 -5.13 -11.61 7.85
N ASP A 138 -4.70 -10.63 7.07
CA ASP A 138 -5.43 -10.08 5.93
C ASP A 138 -4.59 -10.25 4.65
N VAL A 139 -4.98 -11.18 3.78
CA VAL A 139 -4.33 -11.45 2.50
C VAL A 139 -5.18 -10.87 1.39
N GLN A 140 -4.57 -10.09 0.51
CA GLN A 140 -5.30 -9.29 -0.48
C GLN A 140 -4.69 -9.45 -1.86
N ALA A 141 -5.56 -9.54 -2.86
CA ALA A 141 -5.20 -9.45 -4.27
C ALA A 141 -5.99 -8.29 -4.88
N LYS A 142 -5.30 -7.42 -5.61
CA LYS A 142 -5.91 -6.24 -6.22
C LYS A 142 -5.26 -5.95 -7.56
N TYR A 143 -6.01 -5.29 -8.43
CA TYR A 143 -5.52 -4.77 -9.69
C TYR A 143 -5.47 -3.25 -9.59
N GLU A 144 -4.29 -2.66 -9.68
CA GLU A 144 -4.09 -1.23 -9.45
C GLU A 144 -3.88 -0.52 -10.80
N THR A 145 -4.79 0.37 -11.17
CA THR A 145 -4.70 1.20 -12.38
C THR A 145 -4.21 2.59 -12.01
N TRP A 146 -3.13 3.04 -12.66
CA TRP A 146 -2.55 4.36 -12.46
C TRP A 146 -2.92 5.27 -13.62
N ILE A 147 -3.83 6.20 -13.35
CA ILE A 147 -4.29 7.19 -14.32
C ILE A 147 -3.46 8.44 -14.09
N ASN A 148 -2.59 8.78 -15.03
CA ASN A 148 -1.87 10.04 -14.95
C ASN A 148 -2.86 11.18 -15.19
N SER A 149 -3.02 12.06 -14.21
CA SER A 149 -3.65 13.36 -14.42
C SER A 149 -2.61 14.26 -15.09
N GLY A 150 -2.38 14.02 -16.38
CA GLY A 150 -1.33 14.66 -17.17
C GLY A 150 -1.80 14.96 -18.60
N THR A 151 -2.83 15.80 -18.69
CA THR A 151 -3.06 16.77 -19.79
C THR A 151 -3.54 18.06 -19.16
#